data_AF-A0A8H6VEK4-F1
#
_entry.id   AF-A0A8H6VEK4-F1
#
_cell.length_a   1.000
_cell.length_b   1.000
_cell.length_c   1.000
_cell.angle_alpha   90.00
_cell.angle_beta   90.00
_cell.angle_gamma   90.00
#
_symmetry.space_group_name_H-M   'P 1'
#
loop_
_entity.id
_entity.type
_entity.pdbx_description
1 polymer ?
#
loop_
_entity_poly.entity_id
_entity_poly.type
_entity_poly.pdbx_seq_one_letter_code
_entity_poly.pdbx_strand_id
1 'polypeptide(L)'
;MTSPPSWKELWYGEVPQVALTNKNVLYALFTMTATHLLGSCPHDAALYRARENYWVWALREQRAAIMDLDNSNTDAVAFAALLISMNSLAMLQKRPLEPYSPPTDWLEVGRGAFTVLPPPEAVSEGTGLKVLMDTTANIWQANVTFDADMQREFGAILNRDIPSTDIWDQETCEGYENALSYIGSFRRAVLAGEPADINLRWICMFPFMVPRQFVDFVSEGRPRALVTLAYFFAVVGHTDALKYLGNTGEQTTARREIHAIRNMLPQEWQSLMAWPMNEISAG
;
A
#
# COMPACT_ATOMS: atom_id res chain seq x y z
N MET A 1 2.02 19.94 -3.78
CA MET A 1 2.76 19.29 -2.69
C MET A 1 2.49 20.10 -1.44
N THR A 2 1.71 19.56 -0.51
CA THR A 2 1.43 20.19 0.80
C THR A 2 2.31 19.63 1.91
N SER A 3 3.08 18.60 1.62
CA SER A 3 4.09 18.07 2.52
C SER A 3 5.04 19.17 3.03
N PRO A 4 5.42 19.14 4.32
CA PRO A 4 6.28 20.17 4.90
C PRO A 4 7.64 20.23 4.17
N PRO A 5 8.36 21.37 4.21
CA PRO A 5 9.68 21.48 3.59
C PRO A 5 10.65 20.37 4.00
N SER A 6 10.61 19.96 5.28
CA SER A 6 11.38 18.84 5.82
C SER A 6 11.15 17.52 5.10
N TRP A 7 9.91 17.23 4.66
CA TRP A 7 9.62 16.04 3.86
C TRP A 7 10.34 16.08 2.51
N LYS A 8 10.42 17.26 1.88
CA LYS A 8 11.11 17.39 0.60
C LYS A 8 12.63 17.30 0.80
N GLU A 9 13.16 17.96 1.82
CA GLU A 9 14.58 17.91 2.17
C GLU A 9 15.05 16.50 2.50
N LEU A 10 14.21 15.70 3.17
CA LEU A 10 14.47 14.29 3.44
C LEU A 10 14.80 13.52 2.15
N TRP A 11 13.95 13.61 1.12
CA TRP A 11 14.12 12.83 -0.11
C TRP A 11 15.19 13.35 -1.07
N TYR A 12 15.39 14.68 -1.13
CA TYR A 12 16.40 15.27 -2.03
C TYR A 12 17.79 15.40 -1.41
N GLY A 13 17.88 15.45 -0.07
CA GLY A 13 19.12 15.67 0.67
C GLY A 13 19.55 14.46 1.47
N GLU A 14 18.80 14.10 2.51
CA GLU A 14 19.21 13.13 3.52
C GLU A 14 19.24 11.69 3.00
N VAL A 15 18.15 11.21 2.39
CA VAL A 15 18.02 9.83 1.90
C VAL A 15 19.15 9.45 0.92
N PRO A 16 19.51 10.28 -0.08
CA PRO A 16 20.68 10.01 -0.92
C PRO A 16 22.01 9.91 -0.16
N GLN A 17 22.22 10.73 0.88
CA GLN A 17 23.44 10.65 1.69
C GLN A 17 23.48 9.36 2.51
N VAL A 18 22.36 8.98 3.14
CA VAL A 18 22.25 7.71 3.88
C VAL A 18 22.47 6.52 2.95
N ALA A 19 22.02 6.58 1.70
CA ALA A 19 22.24 5.54 0.70
C ALA A 19 23.72 5.30 0.37
N LEU A 20 24.60 6.30 0.49
CA LEU A 20 26.03 6.13 0.20
C LEU A 20 26.73 5.20 1.19
N THR A 21 26.18 5.06 2.41
CA THR A 21 26.75 4.22 3.47
C THR A 21 25.89 3.01 3.81
N ASN A 22 24.63 2.96 3.34
CA ASN A 22 23.67 1.90 3.66
C ASN A 22 23.14 1.22 2.39
N LYS A 23 23.56 -0.04 2.17
CA LYS A 23 23.25 -0.79 0.94
C LYS A 23 21.76 -1.08 0.76
N ASN A 24 21.03 -1.32 1.84
CA ASN A 24 19.57 -1.50 1.79
C ASN A 24 18.88 -0.29 1.17
N VAL A 25 19.23 0.93 1.59
CA VAL A 25 18.68 2.17 1.04
C VAL A 25 19.14 2.36 -0.41
N LEU A 26 20.42 2.13 -0.70
CA LEU A 26 20.97 2.27 -2.05
C LEU A 26 20.27 1.36 -3.06
N TYR A 27 20.13 0.08 -2.73
CA TYR A 27 19.47 -0.88 -3.60
C TYR A 27 17.96 -0.61 -3.71
N ALA A 28 17.32 -0.11 -2.64
CA ALA A 28 15.93 0.33 -2.68
C ALA A 28 15.73 1.54 -3.63
N LEU A 29 16.65 2.50 -3.65
CA LEU A 29 16.64 3.61 -4.61
C LEU A 29 16.85 3.10 -6.05
N PHE A 30 17.80 2.19 -6.26
CA PHE A 30 18.06 1.64 -7.59
C PHE A 30 16.90 0.79 -8.12
N THR A 31 16.25 -0.02 -7.29
CA THR A 31 15.06 -0.78 -7.73
C THR A 31 13.91 0.17 -8.09
N MET A 32 13.63 1.21 -7.29
CA MET A 32 12.62 2.21 -7.63
C MET A 32 12.95 2.96 -8.91
N THR A 33 14.22 3.34 -9.10
CA THR A 33 14.69 4.02 -10.31
C THR A 33 14.50 3.12 -11.53
N ALA A 34 14.90 1.85 -11.44
CA ALA A 34 14.71 0.89 -12.52
C ALA A 34 13.23 0.65 -12.83
N THR A 35 12.38 0.50 -11.81
CA THR A 35 10.92 0.38 -11.96
C THR A 35 10.31 1.59 -12.67
N HIS A 36 10.72 2.80 -12.28
CA HIS A 36 10.26 4.03 -12.92
C HIS A 36 10.69 4.11 -14.39
N LEU A 37 11.97 3.83 -14.67
CA LEU A 37 12.50 3.86 -16.04
C LEU A 37 11.85 2.81 -16.94
N LEU A 38 11.48 1.63 -16.42
CA LEU A 38 10.73 0.60 -17.15
C LEU A 38 9.33 1.10 -17.56
N GLY A 39 8.77 2.09 -16.88
CA GLY A 39 7.54 2.76 -17.29
C GLY A 39 7.66 3.42 -18.67
N SER A 40 8.82 3.98 -18.99
CA SER A 40 9.12 4.60 -20.30
C SER A 40 9.81 3.64 -21.28
N CYS A 41 10.53 2.64 -20.77
CA CYS A 41 11.31 1.68 -21.55
C CYS A 41 10.88 0.23 -21.24
N PRO A 42 9.64 -0.19 -21.53
CA PRO A 42 9.07 -1.44 -21.03
C PRO A 42 9.73 -2.71 -21.60
N HIS A 43 10.46 -2.60 -22.71
CA HIS A 43 11.12 -3.72 -23.38
C HIS A 43 12.64 -3.79 -23.12
N ASP A 44 13.17 -2.95 -22.23
CA ASP A 44 14.58 -3.00 -21.88
C ASP A 44 14.86 -4.18 -20.93
N ALA A 45 15.35 -5.28 -21.52
CA ALA A 45 15.69 -6.50 -20.79
C ALA A 45 16.88 -6.34 -19.83
N ALA A 46 17.77 -5.36 -20.05
CA ALA A 46 18.87 -5.08 -19.13
C ALA A 46 18.34 -4.36 -17.89
N LEU A 47 17.46 -3.36 -18.10
CA LEU A 47 16.82 -2.62 -17.02
C LEU A 47 15.88 -3.51 -16.18
N TYR A 48 15.14 -4.41 -16.82
CA TYR A 48 14.32 -5.41 -16.11
C TYR A 48 15.19 -6.28 -15.19
N ARG A 49 16.30 -6.83 -15.71
CA ARG A 49 17.25 -7.62 -14.91
C ARG A 49 17.87 -6.81 -13.77
N ALA A 50 18.18 -5.53 -14.02
CA ALA A 50 18.68 -4.63 -12.98
C ALA A 50 17.63 -4.44 -11.87
N ARG A 51 16.37 -4.18 -12.21
CA ARG A 51 15.27 -4.08 -11.24
C ARG A 51 15.18 -5.32 -10.36
N GLU A 52 15.16 -6.51 -10.97
CA GLU A 52 15.08 -7.79 -10.24
C GLU A 52 16.25 -7.99 -9.28
N ASN A 53 17.47 -7.73 -9.77
CA ASN A 53 18.67 -7.86 -8.95
C ASN A 53 18.64 -6.89 -7.76
N TYR A 54 18.37 -5.61 -8.01
CA TYR A 54 18.29 -4.61 -6.94
C TYR A 54 17.13 -4.87 -5.98
N TRP A 55 16.01 -5.40 -6.44
CA TRP A 55 14.90 -5.81 -5.58
C TRP A 55 15.32 -6.89 -4.57
N VAL A 56 15.93 -7.97 -5.07
CA VAL A 56 16.42 -9.07 -4.22
C VAL A 56 17.52 -8.59 -3.28
N TRP A 57 18.45 -7.75 -3.76
CA TRP A 57 19.52 -7.20 -2.93
C TRP A 57 18.98 -6.24 -1.86
N ALA A 58 18.02 -5.37 -2.19
CA ALA A 58 17.39 -4.47 -1.23
C ALA A 58 16.74 -5.25 -0.09
N LEU A 59 15.95 -6.29 -0.40
CA LEU A 59 15.32 -7.14 0.60
C LEU A 59 16.35 -7.88 1.48
N ARG A 60 17.42 -8.41 0.86
CA ARG A 60 18.49 -9.11 1.58
C ARG A 60 19.22 -8.17 2.55
N GLU A 61 19.66 -7.01 2.07
CA GLU A 61 20.38 -6.04 2.89
C GLU A 61 19.46 -5.43 3.95
N GLN A 62 18.18 -5.21 3.64
CA GLN A 62 17.19 -4.76 4.63
C GLN A 62 17.05 -5.77 5.76
N ARG A 63 16.93 -7.06 5.44
CA ARG A 63 16.88 -8.13 6.46
C ARG A 63 18.15 -8.16 7.31
N ALA A 64 19.33 -7.97 6.70
CA ALA A 64 20.60 -7.91 7.43
C ALA A 64 20.66 -6.69 8.36
N ALA A 65 20.25 -5.51 7.89
CA ALA A 65 20.21 -4.29 8.69
C ALA A 65 19.26 -4.41 9.88
N ILE A 66 18.10 -5.07 9.71
CA ILE A 66 17.15 -5.34 10.81
C ILE A 66 17.75 -6.25 11.89
N MET A 67 18.60 -7.21 11.52
CA MET A 67 19.23 -8.11 12.48
C MET A 67 20.23 -7.41 13.42
N ASP A 68 20.76 -6.27 13.00
CA ASP A 68 21.72 -5.44 13.74
C ASP A 68 21.12 -4.03 13.96
N LEU A 69 19.80 -3.97 14.22
CA LEU A 69 19.08 -2.72 14.38
C LEU A 69 19.51 -2.02 15.67
N ASP A 70 20.02 -0.80 15.52
CA ASP A 70 20.35 0.10 16.62
C ASP A 70 20.11 1.56 16.22
N ASN A 71 20.34 2.48 17.15
CA ASN A 71 20.11 3.92 16.92
C ASN A 71 20.94 4.51 15.76
N SER A 72 22.00 3.84 15.30
CA SER A 72 22.86 4.33 14.22
C SER A 72 22.33 3.99 12.81
N ASN A 73 21.45 2.99 12.68
CA ASN A 73 20.91 2.55 11.40
C ASN A 73 19.37 2.59 11.30
N THR A 74 18.65 2.99 12.35
CA THR A 74 17.18 3.07 12.35
C THR A 74 16.62 3.90 11.18
N ASP A 75 17.20 5.06 10.88
CA ASP A 75 16.77 5.91 9.76
C ASP A 75 16.94 5.17 8.42
N ALA A 76 18.09 4.50 8.23
CA ALA A 76 18.34 3.73 7.02
C ALA A 76 17.35 2.57 6.86
N VAL A 77 17.03 1.86 7.94
CA VAL A 77 16.03 0.79 7.95
C VAL A 77 14.64 1.33 7.59
N ALA A 78 14.24 2.48 8.14
CA ALA A 78 12.97 3.11 7.86
C ALA A 78 12.84 3.60 6.40
N PHE A 79 13.88 4.27 5.88
CA PHE A 79 13.89 4.75 4.49
C PHE A 79 13.84 3.60 3.50
N ALA A 80 14.67 2.57 3.71
CA ALA A 80 14.65 1.38 2.86
C ALA A 80 13.29 0.68 2.92
N ALA A 81 12.66 0.54 4.10
CA ALA A 81 11.35 -0.08 4.23
C ALA A 81 10.26 0.66 3.45
N LEU A 82 10.25 2.00 3.50
CA LEU A 82 9.31 2.82 2.76
C LEU A 82 9.55 2.73 1.24
N LEU A 83 10.81 2.83 0.80
CA LEU A 83 11.18 2.69 -0.62
C LEU A 83 10.82 1.30 -1.16
N ILE A 84 11.08 0.23 -0.41
CA ILE A 84 10.72 -1.15 -0.75
C ILE A 84 9.20 -1.29 -0.86
N SER A 85 8.44 -0.72 0.08
CA SER A 85 6.96 -0.72 0.05
C SER A 85 6.41 0.04 -1.16
N MET A 86 6.94 1.23 -1.44
CA MET A 86 6.58 2.02 -2.61
C MET A 86 6.89 1.28 -3.91
N ASN A 87 8.05 0.62 -3.99
CA ASN A 87 8.42 -0.17 -5.16
C ASN A 87 7.49 -1.38 -5.36
N SER A 88 7.13 -2.09 -4.29
CA SER A 88 6.18 -3.21 -4.35
C SER A 88 4.81 -2.77 -4.87
N LEU A 89 4.32 -1.62 -4.38
CA LEU A 89 3.10 -0.98 -4.89
C LEU A 89 3.23 -0.60 -6.38
N ALA A 90 4.37 -0.02 -6.78
CA ALA A 90 4.62 0.34 -8.18
C ALA A 90 4.64 -0.88 -9.11
N MET A 91 5.18 -2.01 -8.64
CA MET A 91 5.24 -3.26 -9.41
C MET A 91 3.87 -3.85 -9.75
N LEU A 92 2.81 -3.51 -9.00
CA LEU A 92 1.43 -3.93 -9.34
C LEU A 92 0.99 -3.46 -10.73
N GLN A 93 1.52 -2.33 -11.21
CA GLN A 93 1.17 -1.76 -12.52
C GLN A 93 1.43 -2.69 -13.71
N LYS A 94 2.36 -3.64 -13.57
CA LYS A 94 2.78 -4.54 -14.66
C LYS A 94 2.71 -6.02 -14.27
N ARG A 95 2.19 -6.36 -13.08
CA ARG A 95 2.05 -7.76 -12.66
C ARG A 95 1.06 -8.52 -13.57
N PRO A 96 1.26 -9.82 -13.83
CA PRO A 96 0.26 -10.63 -14.52
C PRO A 96 -1.00 -10.78 -13.66
N LEU A 97 -2.17 -10.83 -14.32
CA LEU A 97 -3.48 -10.97 -13.67
C LEU A 97 -4.28 -12.16 -14.22
N GLU A 98 -3.70 -12.94 -15.13
CA GLU A 98 -4.35 -14.09 -15.77
C GLU A 98 -3.40 -15.30 -15.72
N PRO A 99 -3.70 -16.35 -14.93
CA PRO A 99 -4.81 -16.41 -13.97
C PRO A 99 -4.64 -15.39 -12.83
N TYR A 100 -5.75 -14.91 -12.27
CA TYR A 100 -5.69 -13.93 -11.20
C TYR A 100 -5.09 -14.53 -9.93
N SER A 101 -4.14 -13.80 -9.35
CA SER A 101 -3.69 -13.98 -7.97
C SER A 101 -3.86 -12.67 -7.20
N PRO A 102 -4.22 -12.70 -5.90
CA PRO A 102 -4.21 -11.52 -5.06
C PRO A 102 -2.80 -10.88 -4.97
N PRO A 103 -2.67 -9.57 -4.75
CA PRO A 103 -1.38 -8.88 -4.64
C PRO A 103 -0.71 -9.13 -3.28
N THR A 104 -0.55 -10.39 -2.88
CA THR A 104 -0.05 -10.81 -1.55
C THR A 104 1.36 -10.29 -1.28
N ASP A 105 2.26 -10.27 -2.26
CA ASP A 105 3.62 -9.76 -2.08
C ASP A 105 3.64 -8.29 -1.63
N TRP A 106 2.75 -7.46 -2.20
CA TRP A 106 2.62 -6.06 -1.78
C TRP A 106 2.05 -5.95 -0.36
N LEU A 107 1.03 -6.75 -0.04
CA LEU A 107 0.43 -6.75 1.29
C LEU A 107 1.43 -7.19 2.37
N GLU A 108 2.21 -8.24 2.11
CA GLU A 108 3.18 -8.77 3.08
C GLU A 108 4.39 -7.85 3.25
N VAL A 109 4.93 -7.32 2.15
CA VAL A 109 6.02 -6.33 2.21
C VAL A 109 5.59 -5.10 3.00
N GLY A 110 4.42 -4.53 2.69
CA GLY A 110 3.92 -3.34 3.38
C GLY A 110 3.62 -3.59 4.86
N ARG A 111 3.09 -4.77 5.20
CA ARG A 111 2.88 -5.16 6.61
C ARG A 111 4.16 -5.20 7.42
N GLY A 112 5.25 -5.73 6.84
CA GLY A 112 6.53 -5.86 7.53
C GLY A 112 7.35 -4.57 7.59
N ALA A 113 7.00 -3.55 6.79
CA ALA A 113 7.84 -2.37 6.59
C ALA A 113 8.15 -1.59 7.87
N PHE A 114 7.20 -1.47 8.78
CA PHE A 114 7.32 -0.58 9.94
C PHE A 114 7.25 -1.28 11.29
N THR A 115 7.21 -2.62 11.32
CA THR A 115 7.02 -3.41 12.56
C THR A 115 8.22 -3.41 13.50
N VAL A 116 9.41 -3.18 12.95
CA VAL A 116 10.68 -3.21 13.68
C VAL A 116 11.14 -1.83 14.14
N LEU A 117 10.40 -0.78 13.79
CA LEU A 117 10.78 0.59 14.14
C LEU A 117 10.44 0.90 15.60
N PRO A 118 11.24 1.75 16.27
CA PRO A 118 10.94 2.19 17.64
C PRO A 118 9.59 2.91 17.69
N PRO A 119 8.93 2.94 18.87
CA PRO A 119 7.73 3.73 19.04
C PRO A 119 8.04 5.23 18.86
N PRO A 120 7.07 6.04 18.40
CA PRO A 120 7.26 7.46 18.10
C PRO A 120 7.86 8.28 19.25
N GLU A 121 7.56 7.94 20.51
CA GLU A 121 8.05 8.62 21.70
C GLU A 121 9.53 8.35 21.98
N ALA A 122 10.09 7.29 21.40
CA ALA A 122 11.50 6.93 21.51
C ALA A 122 12.37 7.47 20.36
N VAL A 123 11.77 8.13 19.36
CA VAL A 123 12.48 8.71 18.22
C VAL A 123 12.91 10.13 18.53
N SER A 124 14.19 10.43 18.32
CA SER A 124 14.74 11.77 18.57
C SER A 124 14.22 12.79 17.57
N GLU A 125 13.93 13.99 18.05
CA GLU A 125 13.56 15.14 17.21
C GLU A 125 14.67 15.47 16.19
N GLY A 126 14.24 15.92 15.01
CA GLY A 126 15.15 16.29 13.92
C GLY A 126 15.78 15.12 13.14
N THR A 127 15.45 13.87 13.48
CA THR A 127 15.82 12.70 12.66
C THR A 127 14.87 12.57 11.46
N GLY A 128 15.34 11.95 10.37
CA GLY A 128 14.48 11.70 9.23
C GLY A 128 13.36 10.69 9.51
N LEU A 129 13.58 9.71 10.41
CA LEU A 129 12.49 8.85 10.91
C LEU A 129 11.39 9.66 11.60
N LYS A 130 11.74 10.67 12.41
CA LYS A 130 10.74 11.54 13.04
C LYS A 130 9.89 12.26 11.99
N VAL A 131 10.50 12.76 10.93
CA VAL A 131 9.78 13.37 9.79
C VAL A 131 8.83 12.36 9.14
N LEU A 132 9.25 11.11 8.90
CA LEU A 132 8.37 10.05 8.36
C LEU A 132 7.17 9.78 9.27
N MET A 133 7.40 9.65 10.58
CA MET A 133 6.36 9.38 11.57
C MET A 133 5.36 10.53 11.68
N ASP A 134 5.84 11.77 11.77
CA ASP A 134 4.98 12.94 11.95
C ASP A 134 4.11 13.19 10.71
N THR A 135 4.65 12.94 9.52
CA THR A 135 3.92 13.12 8.26
C THR A 135 2.89 12.03 7.95
N THR A 136 2.89 10.94 8.72
CA THR A 136 1.93 9.83 8.64
C THR A 136 1.08 9.67 9.90
N ALA A 137 1.33 10.46 10.95
CA ALA A 137 0.68 10.39 12.26
C ALA A 137 -0.84 10.39 12.18
N ASN A 138 -1.41 11.26 11.36
CA ASN A 138 -2.86 11.35 11.17
C ASN A 138 -3.50 10.08 10.60
N ILE A 139 -2.74 9.18 9.98
CA ILE A 139 -3.25 7.92 9.42
C ILE A 139 -3.26 6.83 10.50
N TRP A 140 -2.13 6.64 11.20
CA TRP A 140 -1.97 5.52 12.14
C TRP A 140 -2.43 5.84 13.57
N GLN A 141 -2.56 7.11 13.94
CA GLN A 141 -3.18 7.54 15.21
C GLN A 141 -4.70 7.70 15.10
N ALA A 142 -5.26 7.60 13.91
CA ALA A 142 -6.69 7.73 13.72
C ALA A 142 -7.39 6.52 14.36
N ASN A 143 -8.06 6.73 15.49
CA ASN A 143 -8.90 5.73 16.14
C ASN A 143 -10.25 5.63 15.43
N VAL A 144 -10.21 5.22 14.15
CA VAL A 144 -11.39 5.14 13.29
C VAL A 144 -12.13 3.86 13.63
N THR A 145 -13.38 4.02 14.05
CA THR A 145 -14.31 2.92 14.23
C THR A 145 -15.27 2.84 13.05
N PHE A 146 -15.81 1.64 12.81
CA PHE A 146 -16.80 1.42 11.76
C PHE A 146 -18.12 2.11 12.13
N ASP A 147 -18.32 3.32 11.62
CA ASP A 147 -19.43 4.19 12.01
C ASP A 147 -20.70 3.98 11.15
N ALA A 148 -21.78 4.70 11.48
CA ALA A 148 -23.06 4.58 10.79
C ALA A 148 -23.01 4.99 9.31
N ASP A 149 -22.10 5.88 8.92
CA ASP A 149 -21.93 6.29 7.53
C ASP A 149 -21.20 5.20 6.75
N MET A 150 -20.16 4.61 7.34
CA MET A 150 -19.46 3.45 6.80
C MET A 150 -20.36 2.22 6.70
N GLN A 151 -21.26 2.02 7.66
CA GLN A 151 -22.29 0.97 7.59
C GLN A 151 -23.24 1.19 6.39
N ARG A 152 -23.61 2.45 6.10
CA ARG A 152 -24.44 2.76 4.93
C ARG A 152 -23.70 2.55 3.60
N GLU A 153 -22.41 2.88 3.55
CA GLU A 153 -21.58 2.77 2.33
C GLU A 153 -21.09 1.33 2.07
N PHE A 154 -20.66 0.63 3.11
CA PHE A 154 -19.95 -0.66 3.01
C PHE A 154 -20.66 -1.82 3.68
N GLY A 155 -21.75 -1.60 4.43
CA GLY A 155 -22.41 -2.64 5.22
C GLY A 155 -22.92 -3.82 4.39
N ALA A 156 -23.18 -3.64 3.10
CA ALA A 156 -23.53 -4.73 2.20
C ALA A 156 -22.39 -5.78 2.07
N ILE A 157 -21.13 -5.37 2.21
CA ILE A 157 -19.95 -6.26 2.22
C ILE A 157 -19.93 -7.13 3.48
N LEU A 158 -20.61 -6.72 4.56
CA LEU A 158 -20.71 -7.47 5.82
C LEU A 158 -21.97 -8.35 5.88
N ASN A 159 -22.74 -8.43 4.79
CA ASN A 159 -23.95 -9.25 4.77
C ASN A 159 -23.61 -10.75 4.89
N ARG A 160 -24.13 -11.39 5.93
CA ARG A 160 -23.90 -12.79 6.27
C ARG A 160 -24.72 -13.77 5.42
N ASP A 161 -25.75 -13.28 4.74
CA ASP A 161 -26.62 -14.10 3.89
C ASP A 161 -25.96 -14.46 2.55
N ILE A 162 -24.88 -13.77 2.19
CA ILE A 162 -24.09 -14.09 0.99
C ILE A 162 -23.23 -15.33 1.28
N PRO A 163 -23.34 -16.40 0.48
CA PRO A 163 -22.51 -17.59 0.62
C PRO A 163 -21.02 -17.26 0.72
N SER A 164 -20.40 -17.66 1.84
CA SER A 164 -18.97 -17.46 2.10
C SER A 164 -18.39 -18.63 2.90
N THR A 165 -17.08 -18.81 2.80
CA THR A 165 -16.30 -19.70 3.66
C THR A 165 -15.91 -19.06 4.99
N ASP A 166 -16.26 -17.78 5.21
CA ASP A 166 -15.97 -17.07 6.45
C ASP A 166 -16.71 -17.70 7.64
N ILE A 167 -15.96 -17.99 8.72
CA ILE A 167 -16.54 -18.30 10.02
C ILE A 167 -16.80 -16.96 10.71
N TRP A 168 -18.06 -16.68 11.05
CA TRP A 168 -18.44 -15.37 11.56
C TRP A 168 -18.22 -15.23 13.08
N ASP A 169 -16.97 -15.32 13.50
CA ASP A 169 -16.52 -15.04 14.86
C ASP A 169 -16.18 -13.55 15.05
N GLN A 170 -15.88 -13.18 16.30
CA GLN A 170 -15.55 -11.79 16.65
C GLN A 170 -14.33 -11.29 15.89
N GLU A 171 -13.28 -12.11 15.76
CA GLU A 171 -12.04 -11.73 15.08
C GLU A 171 -12.28 -11.44 13.60
N THR A 172 -13.08 -12.28 12.92
CA THR A 172 -13.45 -12.10 11.51
C THR A 172 -14.27 -10.83 11.30
N CYS A 173 -15.21 -10.54 12.22
CA CYS A 173 -15.98 -9.29 12.18
C CYS A 173 -15.05 -8.08 12.27
N GLU A 174 -14.22 -8.05 13.31
CA GLU A 174 -13.27 -6.96 13.57
C GLU A 174 -12.26 -6.83 12.42
N GLY A 175 -11.82 -7.95 11.83
CA GLY A 175 -10.94 -8.00 10.67
C GLY A 175 -11.48 -7.21 9.48
N TYR A 176 -12.73 -7.47 9.09
CA TYR A 176 -13.38 -6.76 7.99
C TYR A 176 -13.77 -5.33 8.36
N GLU A 177 -14.30 -5.10 9.56
CA GLU A 177 -14.68 -3.76 10.04
C GLU A 177 -13.47 -2.81 10.10
N ASN A 178 -12.31 -3.28 10.56
CA ASN A 178 -11.08 -2.48 10.57
C ASN A 178 -10.61 -2.13 9.16
N ALA A 179 -10.61 -3.11 8.24
CA ALA A 179 -10.23 -2.85 6.84
C ALA A 179 -11.18 -1.85 6.17
N LEU A 180 -12.49 -2.00 6.37
CA LEU A 180 -13.49 -1.08 5.83
C LEU A 180 -13.43 0.29 6.50
N SER A 181 -13.11 0.36 7.79
CA SER A 181 -12.91 1.63 8.50
C SER A 181 -11.74 2.42 7.90
N TYR A 182 -10.65 1.73 7.58
CA TYR A 182 -9.52 2.33 6.89
C TYR A 182 -9.91 2.86 5.51
N ILE A 183 -10.59 2.02 4.70
CA ILE A 183 -11.05 2.38 3.35
C ILE A 183 -12.01 3.59 3.40
N GLY A 184 -12.95 3.59 4.35
CA GLY A 184 -13.89 4.69 4.55
C GLY A 184 -13.21 6.00 4.92
N SER A 185 -12.22 5.95 5.81
CA SER A 185 -11.44 7.14 6.18
C SER A 185 -10.58 7.64 5.02
N PHE A 186 -9.94 6.74 4.28
CA PHE A 186 -9.20 7.12 3.07
C PHE A 186 -10.13 7.76 2.03
N ARG A 187 -11.32 7.20 1.83
CA ARG A 187 -12.33 7.77 0.94
C ARG A 187 -12.75 9.18 1.36
N ARG A 188 -13.00 9.40 2.65
CA ARG A 188 -13.30 10.73 3.19
C ARG A 188 -12.17 11.72 2.94
N ALA A 189 -10.92 11.31 3.14
CA ALA A 189 -9.75 12.14 2.84
C ALA A 189 -9.69 12.53 1.35
N VAL A 190 -9.88 11.58 0.44
CA VAL A 190 -9.93 11.84 -1.00
C VAL A 190 -11.06 12.79 -1.37
N LEU A 191 -12.27 12.58 -0.84
CA LEU A 191 -13.44 13.44 -1.10
C LEU A 191 -13.32 14.84 -0.49
N ALA A 192 -12.59 14.99 0.62
CA ALA A 192 -12.25 16.27 1.21
C ALA A 192 -11.21 17.06 0.36
N GLY A 193 -10.70 16.47 -0.72
CA GLY A 193 -9.72 17.09 -1.61
C GLY A 193 -8.30 17.03 -1.06
N GLU A 194 -7.98 16.04 -0.22
CA GLU A 194 -6.61 15.84 0.25
C GLU A 194 -5.64 15.69 -0.94
N PRO A 195 -4.44 16.33 -0.88
CA PRO A 195 -3.49 16.30 -1.98
C PRO A 195 -2.98 14.89 -2.28
N ALA A 196 -2.62 14.66 -3.54
CA ALA A 196 -2.16 13.36 -4.04
C ALA A 196 -0.93 12.81 -3.28
N ASP A 197 -0.03 13.67 -2.78
CA ASP A 197 1.12 13.23 -1.98
C ASP A 197 0.71 12.70 -0.60
N ILE A 198 -0.35 13.25 0.00
CA ILE A 198 -0.93 12.75 1.25
C ILE A 198 -1.68 11.44 1.00
N ASN A 199 -2.49 11.40 -0.07
CA ASN A 199 -3.21 10.18 -0.46
C ASN A 199 -2.25 9.01 -0.76
N LEU A 200 -1.06 9.27 -1.33
CA LEU A 200 -0.05 8.23 -1.53
C LEU A 200 0.39 7.57 -0.22
N ARG A 201 0.43 8.31 0.89
CA ARG A 201 0.75 7.76 2.22
C ARG A 201 -0.34 6.81 2.70
N TRP A 202 -1.61 7.14 2.49
CA TRP A 202 -2.72 6.22 2.76
C TRP A 202 -2.56 4.91 1.98
N ILE A 203 -2.21 4.99 0.70
CA ILE A 203 -2.03 3.78 -0.11
C ILE A 203 -0.83 2.95 0.38
N CYS A 204 0.28 3.59 0.74
CA CYS A 204 1.47 2.90 1.25
C CYS A 204 1.24 2.29 2.64
N MET A 205 0.43 2.93 3.49
CA MET A 205 0.15 2.48 4.85
C MET A 205 -0.94 1.40 4.91
N PHE A 206 -1.79 1.27 3.89
CA PHE A 206 -2.91 0.30 3.88
C PHE A 206 -2.49 -1.11 4.32
N PRO A 207 -1.43 -1.75 3.76
CA PRO A 207 -1.04 -3.08 4.20
C PRO A 207 -0.70 -3.15 5.69
N PHE A 208 0.01 -2.16 6.22
CA PHE A 208 0.38 -2.08 7.63
C PHE A 208 -0.82 -1.85 8.55
N MET A 209 -1.81 -1.08 8.08
CA MET A 209 -2.95 -0.64 8.88
C MET A 209 -4.08 -1.67 8.97
N VAL A 210 -4.18 -2.59 8.00
CA VAL A 210 -5.20 -3.65 8.05
C VAL A 210 -4.75 -4.85 8.91
N PRO A 211 -5.68 -5.54 9.57
CA PRO A 211 -5.35 -6.71 10.40
C PRO A 211 -4.66 -7.82 9.61
N ARG A 212 -3.77 -8.58 10.28
CA ARG A 212 -3.11 -9.77 9.68
C ARG A 212 -4.13 -10.74 9.08
N GLN A 213 -5.19 -11.02 9.84
CA GLN A 213 -6.24 -11.95 9.43
C GLN A 213 -6.92 -11.54 8.11
N PHE A 214 -7.12 -10.23 7.90
CA PHE A 214 -7.66 -9.72 6.63
C PHE A 214 -6.69 -10.01 5.45
N VAL A 215 -5.39 -9.82 5.64
CA VAL A 215 -4.38 -10.15 4.62
C VAL A 215 -4.34 -11.65 4.31
N ASP A 216 -4.52 -12.50 5.33
CA ASP A 216 -4.64 -13.95 5.15
C ASP A 216 -5.90 -14.29 4.33
N PHE A 217 -7.05 -13.69 4.62
CA PHE A 217 -8.29 -13.87 3.84
C PHE A 217 -8.15 -13.44 2.37
N VAL A 218 -7.44 -12.33 2.12
CA VAL A 218 -7.14 -11.89 0.76
C VAL A 218 -6.25 -12.92 0.06
N SER A 219 -5.22 -13.43 0.75
CA SER A 219 -4.27 -14.41 0.19
C SER A 219 -4.92 -15.77 -0.10
N GLU A 220 -5.90 -16.16 0.71
CA GLU A 220 -6.76 -17.32 0.48
C GLU A 220 -7.75 -17.13 -0.69
N GLY A 221 -7.86 -15.91 -1.23
CA GLY A 221 -8.79 -15.59 -2.30
C GLY A 221 -10.26 -15.58 -1.86
N ARG A 222 -10.53 -15.32 -0.58
CA ARG A 222 -11.91 -15.30 -0.07
C ARG A 222 -12.71 -14.21 -0.77
N PRO A 223 -13.91 -14.51 -1.32
CA PRO A 223 -14.67 -13.54 -2.08
C PRO A 223 -14.94 -12.22 -1.35
N ARG A 224 -15.30 -12.26 -0.06
CA ARG A 224 -15.55 -11.06 0.76
C ARG A 224 -14.31 -10.18 0.87
N ALA A 225 -13.16 -10.77 1.16
CA ALA A 225 -11.88 -10.05 1.26
C ALA A 225 -11.44 -9.45 -0.08
N LEU A 226 -11.65 -10.16 -1.18
CA LEU A 226 -11.39 -9.64 -2.53
C LEU A 226 -12.32 -8.48 -2.89
N VAL A 227 -13.59 -8.53 -2.53
CA VAL A 227 -14.51 -7.39 -2.68
C VAL A 227 -14.04 -6.20 -1.85
N THR A 228 -13.68 -6.40 -0.58
CA THR A 228 -13.12 -5.32 0.26
C THR A 228 -11.86 -4.70 -0.36
N LEU A 229 -10.97 -5.52 -0.93
CA LEU A 229 -9.78 -5.05 -1.63
C LEU A 229 -10.13 -4.27 -2.91
N ALA A 230 -11.16 -4.69 -3.67
CA ALA A 230 -11.63 -3.94 -4.82
C ALA A 230 -12.19 -2.56 -4.43
N TYR A 231 -12.85 -2.46 -3.27
CA TYR A 231 -13.30 -1.18 -2.73
C TYR A 231 -12.13 -0.26 -2.37
N PHE A 232 -11.05 -0.79 -1.80
CA PHE A 232 -9.81 -0.04 -1.61
C PHE A 232 -9.27 0.50 -2.95
N PHE A 233 -9.16 -0.35 -3.97
CA PHE A 233 -8.68 0.08 -5.29
C PHE A 233 -9.62 1.09 -5.98
N ALA A 234 -10.92 1.02 -5.73
CA ALA A 234 -11.88 2.01 -6.23
C ALA A 234 -11.57 3.40 -5.65
N VAL A 235 -11.31 3.50 -4.33
CA VAL A 235 -10.88 4.75 -3.69
C VAL A 235 -9.55 5.24 -4.24
N VAL A 236 -8.58 4.33 -4.47
CA VAL A 236 -7.32 4.65 -5.15
C VAL A 236 -7.55 5.25 -6.55
N GLY A 237 -8.57 4.80 -7.27
CA GLY A 237 -8.95 5.30 -8.59
C GLY A 237 -9.37 6.77 -8.61
N HIS A 238 -9.76 7.35 -7.47
CA HIS A 238 -10.19 8.75 -7.36
C HIS A 238 -9.08 9.74 -7.04
N THR A 239 -7.83 9.28 -7.02
CA THR A 239 -6.70 10.14 -6.66
C THR A 239 -5.54 9.96 -7.63
N ASP A 240 -4.82 11.06 -7.86
CA ASP A 240 -3.62 11.08 -8.68
C ASP A 240 -2.37 10.54 -7.96
N ALA A 241 -2.54 10.01 -6.74
CA ALA A 241 -1.46 9.52 -5.88
C ALA A 241 -0.52 8.53 -6.58
N LEU A 242 -1.06 7.59 -7.36
CA LEU A 242 -0.22 6.60 -8.04
C LEU A 242 0.51 7.15 -9.27
N LYS A 243 0.19 8.36 -9.76
CA LYS A 243 0.95 9.01 -10.84
C LYS A 243 2.40 9.29 -10.40
N TYR A 244 2.64 9.52 -9.11
CA TYR A 244 4.00 9.64 -8.56
C TYR A 244 4.84 8.37 -8.76
N LEU A 245 4.19 7.21 -8.91
CA LEU A 245 4.85 5.93 -9.16
C LEU A 245 4.81 5.52 -10.65
N GLY A 246 4.43 6.43 -11.54
CA GLY A 246 4.34 6.17 -12.99
C GLY A 246 3.03 5.50 -13.44
N ASN A 247 2.06 5.31 -12.53
CA ASN A 247 0.76 4.74 -12.86
C ASN A 247 -0.09 5.77 -13.63
N THR A 248 0.09 5.80 -14.94
CA THR A 248 -0.49 6.77 -15.86
C THR A 248 -1.17 6.06 -17.02
N GLY A 249 -2.11 6.75 -17.69
CA GLY A 249 -2.87 6.22 -18.81
C GLY A 249 -4.14 5.46 -18.40
N GLU A 250 -4.73 4.73 -19.35
CA GLU A 250 -6.07 4.12 -19.19
C GLU A 250 -6.07 2.79 -18.41
N GLN A 251 -4.92 2.11 -18.35
CA GLN A 251 -4.76 0.80 -17.71
C GLN A 251 -4.12 0.93 -16.34
N THR A 252 -4.76 1.72 -15.46
CA THR A 252 -4.23 1.98 -14.12
C THR A 252 -4.27 0.72 -13.25
N THR A 253 -3.41 0.63 -12.22
CA THR A 253 -3.46 -0.45 -11.22
C THR A 253 -4.87 -0.67 -10.69
N ALA A 254 -5.56 0.38 -10.25
CA ALA A 254 -6.94 0.29 -9.74
C ALA A 254 -7.89 -0.36 -10.76
N ARG A 255 -7.88 0.10 -12.01
CA ARG A 255 -8.72 -0.46 -13.08
C ARG A 255 -8.43 -1.93 -13.31
N ARG A 256 -7.16 -2.28 -13.46
CA ARG A 256 -6.72 -3.66 -13.76
C ARG A 256 -7.09 -4.63 -12.63
N GLU A 257 -6.83 -4.24 -11.39
CA GLU A 257 -7.12 -5.05 -10.21
C GLU A 257 -8.63 -5.27 -10.03
N ILE A 258 -9.45 -4.23 -10.14
CA ILE A 258 -10.90 -4.33 -9.97
C ILE A 258 -11.52 -5.25 -11.03
N HIS A 259 -11.10 -5.13 -12.30
CA HIS A 259 -11.58 -6.01 -13.36
C HIS A 259 -11.18 -7.48 -13.11
N ALA A 260 -9.94 -7.72 -12.72
CA ALA A 260 -9.46 -9.08 -12.46
C ALA A 260 -10.15 -9.71 -11.24
N ILE A 261 -10.34 -8.95 -10.15
CA ILE A 261 -11.12 -9.38 -8.98
C ILE A 261 -12.55 -9.74 -9.41
N ARG A 262 -13.21 -8.87 -10.17
CA ARG A 262 -14.58 -9.13 -10.64
C ARG A 262 -14.68 -10.43 -11.44
N ASN A 263 -13.71 -10.71 -12.31
CA ASN A 263 -13.71 -11.91 -13.14
C ASN A 263 -13.51 -13.20 -12.32
N MET A 264 -12.85 -13.12 -11.17
CA MET A 264 -12.60 -14.26 -10.28
C MET A 264 -13.79 -14.57 -9.36
N LEU A 265 -14.63 -13.57 -9.07
CA LEU A 265 -15.67 -13.70 -8.05
C LEU A 265 -16.88 -14.55 -8.51
N PRO A 266 -17.43 -15.40 -7.63
CA PRO A 266 -18.69 -16.11 -7.89
C PRO A 266 -19.87 -15.16 -8.13
N GLN A 267 -20.93 -15.68 -8.74
CA GLN A 267 -22.09 -14.91 -9.20
C GLN A 267 -22.77 -14.12 -8.06
N GLU A 268 -22.87 -14.70 -6.87
CA GLU A 268 -23.49 -14.09 -5.69
C GLU A 268 -22.77 -12.83 -5.18
N TRP A 269 -21.48 -12.67 -5.51
CA TRP A 269 -20.65 -11.51 -5.13
C TRP A 269 -20.66 -10.38 -6.17
N GLN A 270 -21.13 -10.66 -7.40
CA GLN A 270 -21.04 -9.72 -8.52
C GLN A 270 -21.79 -8.41 -8.28
N SER A 271 -22.89 -8.45 -7.51
CA SER A 271 -23.66 -7.24 -7.18
C SER A 271 -22.86 -6.21 -6.39
N LEU A 272 -21.97 -6.66 -5.50
CA LEU A 272 -21.08 -5.80 -4.72
C LEU A 272 -19.98 -5.17 -5.57
N MET A 273 -19.66 -5.74 -6.74
CA MET A 273 -18.68 -5.16 -7.67
C MET A 273 -19.24 -4.00 -8.51
N ALA A 274 -20.54 -3.73 -8.45
CA ALA A 274 -21.14 -2.63 -9.21
C ALA A 274 -20.54 -1.26 -8.83
N TRP A 275 -20.35 -1.01 -7.53
CA TRP A 275 -19.78 0.26 -7.06
C TRP A 275 -18.31 0.43 -7.49
N PRO A 276 -17.38 -0.52 -7.20
CA PRO A 276 -15.99 -0.41 -7.66
C PRO A 276 -15.85 -0.21 -9.17
N MET A 277 -16.69 -0.88 -9.98
CA MET A 277 -16.68 -0.76 -11.44
C MET A 277 -17.13 0.62 -11.92
N ASN A 278 -18.13 1.22 -11.27
CA ASN A 278 -18.61 2.56 -11.61
C ASN A 278 -17.54 3.62 -11.30
N GLU A 279 -16.90 3.51 -10.14
CA GLU A 279 -15.89 4.49 -9.69
C GLU A 279 -14.69 4.59 -10.65
N ILE A 280 -14.23 3.46 -11.19
CA ILE A 280 -13.15 3.46 -12.17
C ILE A 280 -13.58 3.79 -13.60
N SER A 281 -14.88 3.82 -13.87
CA SER A 281 -15.43 4.21 -15.18
C SER A 281 -15.71 5.71 -15.27
N ALA A 282 -15.92 6.37 -14.14
CA ALA A 282 -16.20 7.80 -14.02
C ALA A 282 -14.94 8.68 -13.88
N GLY A 283 -13.77 8.07 -13.63
CA GLY A 283 -12.47 8.73 -13.53
C GLY A 283 -11.68 8.78 -14.83
#